data_AF-A0A843T445-F1
#
_entry.id   AF-A0A843T445-F1
#
_cell.length_a   1.000
_cell.length_b   1.000
_cell.length_c   1.000
_cell.angle_alpha   90.00
_cell.angle_beta   90.00
_cell.angle_gamma   90.00
#
_symmetry.space_group_name_H-M   'P 1'
#
loop_
_entity.id
_entity.type
_entity.pdbx_description
1 polymer ?
#
loop_
_entity_poly.entity_id
_entity_poly.type
_entity_poly.pdbx_seq_one_letter_code
_entity_poly.pdbx_strand_id
1 'polypeptide(L)'
;MSEVPRAVYQTFTLPAWSRNPSVRLIKSPKLIWFDAGVQRALSGEIGGLSGTQYESFLVGQVLTTLWSLRMRYEASYLRTSGGLEIDLILESQGGLLALEFKNRPTVGCHDAASIERARRLLGERFRAGIVVYRGEDCCV
;
A
#
# COMPACT_ATOMS: atom_id res chain seq x y z
N MET A 1 -16.07 -9.15 16.05
CA MET A 1 -15.58 -10.21 15.15
C MET A 1 -14.69 -9.54 14.11
N SER A 2 -13.38 -9.55 14.32
CA SER A 2 -12.42 -9.07 13.31
C SER A 2 -12.30 -10.16 12.24
N GLU A 3 -12.71 -9.88 11.01
CA GLU A 3 -12.48 -10.77 9.87
C GLU A 3 -10.97 -10.94 9.69
N VAL A 4 -10.50 -12.18 9.88
CA VAL A 4 -9.13 -12.57 9.54
C VAL A 4 -9.07 -12.64 8.00
N PRO A 5 -8.12 -11.96 7.33
CA PRO A 5 -7.91 -12.09 5.90
C PRO A 5 -7.75 -13.58 5.55
N ARG A 6 -8.62 -14.12 4.68
CA ARG A 6 -8.46 -15.48 4.16
C ARG A 6 -7.25 -15.49 3.23
N ALA A 7 -6.09 -15.90 3.75
CA ALA A 7 -4.92 -16.19 2.95
C ALA A 7 -5.16 -17.48 2.16
N VAL A 8 -5.42 -17.35 0.86
CA VAL A 8 -5.27 -18.49 -0.06
C VAL A 8 -3.78 -18.54 -0.38
N TYR A 9 -3.00 -19.17 0.51
CA TYR A 9 -1.55 -19.50 0.56
C TYR A 9 -0.49 -18.57 -0.10
N GLN A 10 -0.79 -17.88 -1.21
CA GLN A 10 0.11 -17.00 -1.97
C GLN A 10 -0.45 -15.60 -2.23
N THR A 11 -1.74 -15.37 -1.99
CA THR A 11 -2.37 -14.05 -2.21
C THR A 11 -3.33 -13.66 -1.09
N PHE A 12 -3.58 -12.36 -0.99
CA PHE A 12 -4.65 -11.79 -0.16
C PHE A 12 -5.27 -10.57 -0.84
N THR A 13 -6.44 -10.17 -0.37
CA THR A 13 -7.15 -8.98 -0.86
C THR A 13 -6.92 -7.80 0.08
N LEU A 14 -6.50 -6.67 -0.48
CA LEU A 14 -6.40 -5.41 0.23
C LEU A 14 -7.68 -4.58 -0.05
N PRO A 15 -8.49 -4.27 0.97
CA PRO A 15 -9.71 -3.50 0.78
C PRO A 15 -9.42 -2.03 0.44
N ALA A 16 -10.37 -1.37 -0.21
CA ALA A 16 -10.32 0.08 -0.38
C ALA A 16 -10.59 0.78 0.96
N TRP A 17 -9.84 1.83 1.26
CA TRP A 17 -10.06 2.68 2.43
C TRP A 17 -11.46 3.30 2.35
N SER A 18 -12.30 3.11 3.36
CA SER A 18 -13.76 3.32 3.25
C SER A 18 -14.35 4.34 4.22
N ARG A 19 -13.52 5.14 4.90
CA ARG A 19 -13.95 5.91 6.07
C ARG A 19 -14.60 7.27 5.79
N ASN A 20 -14.59 7.73 4.54
CA ASN A 20 -15.19 9.01 4.16
C ASN A 20 -16.35 8.82 3.16
N PRO A 21 -17.62 8.88 3.60
CA PRO A 21 -18.80 8.69 2.74
C PRO A 21 -18.89 9.69 1.59
N SER A 22 -18.28 10.87 1.75
CA SER A 22 -18.28 11.95 0.77
C SER A 22 -17.30 11.74 -0.39
N VAL A 23 -16.42 10.74 -0.30
CA VAL A 23 -15.39 10.45 -1.31
C VAL A 23 -15.84 9.28 -2.17
N ARG A 24 -15.95 9.50 -3.49
CA ARG A 24 -16.23 8.42 -4.44
C ARG A 24 -14.97 7.56 -4.63
N LEU A 25 -14.95 6.44 -3.93
CA LEU A 25 -13.84 5.48 -3.91
C LEU A 25 -14.02 4.41 -5.00
N ILE A 26 -12.91 3.99 -5.60
CA ILE A 26 -12.88 2.78 -6.43
C ILE A 26 -12.73 1.58 -5.49
N LYS A 27 -13.79 0.78 -5.36
CA LYS A 27 -13.93 -0.25 -4.31
C LYS A 27 -13.42 -1.65 -4.68
N SER A 28 -12.88 -1.84 -5.88
CA SER A 28 -12.41 -3.16 -6.34
C SER A 28 -11.16 -3.60 -5.55
N PRO A 29 -11.22 -4.64 -4.71
CA PRO A 29 -10.11 -5.04 -3.86
C PRO A 29 -8.82 -5.25 -4.67
N LYS A 30 -7.68 -4.74 -4.19
CA LYS A 30 -6.36 -4.94 -4.82
C LYS A 30 -5.88 -6.33 -4.43
N LEU A 31 -5.62 -7.21 -5.42
CA LEU A 31 -5.01 -8.52 -5.17
C LEU A 31 -3.52 -8.32 -4.91
N ILE A 32 -3.04 -8.78 -3.76
CA ILE A 32 -1.65 -8.67 -3.36
C ILE A 32 -1.01 -10.05 -3.31
N TRP A 33 0.21 -10.14 -3.83
CA TRP A 33 1.03 -11.35 -3.84
C TRP A 33 2.09 -11.28 -2.75
N PHE A 34 2.27 -12.37 -2.00
CA PHE A 34 3.34 -12.46 -1.00
C PHE A 34 4.70 -12.75 -1.63
N ASP A 35 4.70 -13.58 -2.67
CA ASP A 35 5.91 -14.05 -3.35
C ASP A 35 5.94 -13.54 -4.80
N ALA A 36 6.88 -12.64 -5.06
CA ALA A 36 7.08 -12.07 -6.38
C ALA A 36 7.66 -13.07 -7.38
N GLY A 37 8.40 -14.09 -6.93
CA GLY A 37 8.91 -15.18 -7.76
C GLY A 37 7.79 -16.09 -8.25
N VAL A 38 6.86 -16.46 -7.37
CA VAL A 38 5.65 -17.22 -7.75
C VAL A 38 4.80 -16.41 -8.71
N GLN A 39 4.57 -15.12 -8.41
CA GLN A 39 3.80 -14.23 -9.29
C GLN A 39 4.42 -14.14 -10.69
N ARG A 40 5.75 -14.03 -10.79
CA ARG A 40 6.48 -13.98 -12.07
C ARG A 40 6.43 -15.30 -12.82
N ALA A 41 6.63 -16.42 -12.13
CA ALA A 41 6.58 -17.75 -12.72
C ALA A 41 5.20 -18.03 -13.35
N LEU A 42 4.12 -17.62 -12.67
CA LEU A 42 2.75 -17.81 -13.15
C LEU A 42 2.35 -16.82 -14.26
N SER A 43 2.90 -15.60 -14.26
CA SER A 43 2.63 -14.61 -15.31
C SER A 43 3.47 -14.79 -16.57
N GLY A 44 4.53 -15.61 -16.52
CA GLY A 44 5.48 -15.78 -17.63
C GLY A 44 6.43 -14.58 -17.80
N GLU A 45 6.52 -13.70 -16.81
CA GLU A 45 7.35 -12.50 -16.87
C GLU A 45 8.81 -12.79 -16.48
N ILE A 46 9.66 -12.87 -17.50
CA ILE A 46 11.07 -13.24 -17.39
C ILE A 46 12.00 -12.06 -16.98
N GLY A 47 11.51 -10.82 -17.07
CA GLY A 47 12.25 -9.59 -16.73
C GLY A 47 12.22 -9.20 -15.24
N GLY A 48 12.73 -8.01 -14.90
CA GLY A 48 12.58 -7.46 -13.55
C GLY A 48 11.12 -7.22 -13.16
N LEU A 49 10.84 -6.99 -11.88
CA LEU A 49 9.47 -6.71 -11.42
C LEU A 49 8.90 -5.48 -12.13
N SER A 50 7.67 -5.59 -12.63
CA SER A 50 6.88 -4.43 -13.05
C SER A 50 6.56 -3.54 -11.85
N GLY A 51 6.13 -2.29 -12.10
CA GLY A 51 5.73 -1.36 -11.02
C GLY A 51 4.67 -1.97 -10.10
N THR A 52 3.61 -2.52 -10.68
CA THR A 52 2.51 -3.17 -9.95
C THR A 52 2.94 -4.41 -9.17
N GLN A 53 3.84 -5.22 -9.72
CA GLN A 53 4.40 -6.37 -9.01
C GLN A 53 5.27 -5.93 -7.84
N TYR A 54 6.09 -4.90 -8.04
CA TYR A 54 6.94 -4.33 -7.01
C TYR A 54 6.12 -3.75 -5.85
N GLU A 55 5.08 -2.96 -6.16
CA GLU A 55 4.12 -2.47 -5.17
C GLU A 55 3.48 -3.64 -4.40
N SER A 56 2.96 -4.63 -5.12
CA SER A 56 2.29 -5.78 -4.50
C SER A 56 3.23 -6.55 -3.57
N PHE A 57 4.46 -6.79 -4.02
CA PHE A 57 5.49 -7.43 -3.21
C PHE A 57 5.78 -6.65 -1.93
N LEU A 58 6.00 -5.33 -2.02
CA LEU A 58 6.28 -4.50 -0.85
C LEU A 58 5.10 -4.43 0.14
N VAL A 59 3.86 -4.32 -0.36
CA VAL A 59 2.67 -4.42 0.49
C VAL A 59 2.67 -5.76 1.23
N GLY A 60 2.90 -6.86 0.52
CA GLY A 60 2.96 -8.20 1.11
C GLY A 60 4.04 -8.32 2.19
N GLN A 61 5.24 -7.79 1.95
CA GLN A 61 6.35 -7.78 2.90
C GLN A 61 6.02 -6.97 4.16
N VAL A 62 5.48 -5.75 4.00
CA VAL A 62 5.05 -4.91 5.11
C VAL A 62 4.02 -5.64 5.97
N LEU A 63 2.93 -6.13 5.37
CA LEU A 63 1.86 -6.77 6.15
C LEU A 63 2.33 -8.04 6.85
N THR A 64 3.12 -8.88 6.17
CA THR A 64 3.66 -10.10 6.77
C THR A 64 4.53 -9.76 7.98
N THR A 65 5.41 -8.77 7.86
CA THR A 65 6.26 -8.31 8.97
C THR A 65 5.40 -7.82 10.15
N LEU A 66 4.40 -6.99 9.88
CA LEU A 66 3.51 -6.45 10.90
C LEU A 66 2.70 -7.55 11.62
N TRP A 67 2.23 -8.56 10.88
CA TRP A 67 1.54 -9.72 11.44
C TRP A 67 2.47 -10.60 12.27
N SER A 68 3.69 -10.85 11.81
CA SER A 68 4.72 -11.58 12.56
C SER A 68 5.07 -10.89 13.89
N LEU A 69 5.07 -9.56 13.90
CA LEU A 69 5.26 -8.74 15.10
C LEU A 69 3.99 -8.62 15.96
N ARG A 70 2.87 -9.25 15.57
CA ARG A 70 1.56 -9.19 16.25
C ARG A 70 1.03 -7.78 16.49
N MET A 71 1.42 -6.86 15.65
CA MET A 71 1.01 -5.48 15.78
C MET A 71 -0.38 -5.28 15.16
N ARG A 72 -1.22 -4.46 15.81
CA ARG A 72 -2.64 -4.32 15.45
C ARG A 72 -2.85 -3.16 14.49
N TYR A 73 -3.17 -3.48 13.24
CA TYR A 73 -3.47 -2.50 12.20
C TYR A 73 -4.61 -2.98 11.30
N GLU A 74 -5.31 -2.02 10.73
CA GLU A 74 -6.14 -2.23 9.55
C GLU A 74 -5.40 -1.73 8.32
N ALA A 75 -5.30 -2.59 7.30
CA ALA A 75 -4.61 -2.30 6.05
C ALA A 75 -5.63 -2.05 4.94
N SER A 76 -5.41 -1.00 4.15
CA SER A 76 -6.24 -0.67 2.99
C SER A 76 -5.42 0.05 1.91
N TYR A 77 -5.94 0.21 0.70
CA TYR A 77 -5.39 1.13 -0.30
C TYR A 77 -6.35 2.31 -0.51
N LEU A 78 -5.86 3.44 -0.99
CA LEU A 78 -6.72 4.57 -1.36
C LEU A 78 -6.69 4.78 -2.86
N ARG A 79 -7.87 4.79 -3.47
CA ARG A 79 -8.05 5.20 -4.86
C ARG A 79 -9.33 5.99 -5.01
N THR A 80 -9.23 7.21 -5.50
CA THR A 80 -10.40 8.09 -5.74
C THR A 80 -10.67 8.24 -7.23
N SER A 81 -11.90 8.60 -7.60
CA SER A 81 -12.23 8.95 -8.99
C SER A 81 -11.47 10.16 -9.52
N GLY A 82 -10.89 10.98 -8.64
CA GLY A 82 -10.05 12.14 -9.00
C GLY A 82 -8.59 11.80 -9.28
N GLY A 83 -8.24 10.52 -9.41
CA GLY A 83 -6.88 10.07 -9.72
C GLY A 83 -5.89 10.20 -8.56
N LEU A 84 -6.38 10.26 -7.32
CA LEU A 84 -5.52 10.09 -6.13
C LEU A 84 -5.36 8.60 -5.85
N GLU A 85 -4.12 8.16 -5.75
CA GLU A 85 -3.73 6.79 -5.42
C GLU A 85 -2.73 6.83 -4.26
N ILE A 86 -2.91 5.94 -3.28
CA ILE A 86 -1.93 5.60 -2.23
C ILE A 86 -1.94 4.08 -2.11
N ASP A 87 -0.77 3.47 -2.22
CA ASP A 87 -0.63 2.01 -2.29
C ASP A 87 -1.04 1.28 -1.02
N LEU A 88 -0.70 1.84 0.14
CA LEU A 88 -1.01 1.26 1.43
C LEU A 88 -1.30 2.33 2.47
N ILE A 89 -2.41 2.16 3.17
CA ILE A 89 -2.78 2.89 4.36
C ILE A 89 -2.81 1.89 5.51
N LEU A 90 -2.07 2.22 6.57
CA LEU A 90 -2.09 1.49 7.84
C LEU A 90 -2.82 2.34 8.87
N GLU A 91 -3.92 1.83 9.39
CA GLU A 91 -4.66 2.43 10.48
C GLU A 91 -4.39 1.72 11.81
N SER A 92 -4.08 2.49 12.84
CA SER A 92 -4.07 2.02 14.24
C SER A 92 -4.77 3.03 15.14
N GLN A 93 -4.84 2.73 16.45
CA GLN A 93 -5.29 3.70 17.45
C GLN A 93 -4.43 4.98 17.45
N GLY A 94 -3.15 4.87 17.10
CA GLY A 94 -2.23 6.02 17.02
C GLY A 94 -2.52 6.95 15.85
N GLY A 95 -3.18 6.47 14.79
CA GLY A 95 -3.49 7.26 13.60
C GLY A 95 -3.30 6.48 12.30
N LEU A 96 -3.15 7.22 11.21
CA LEU A 96 -3.03 6.74 9.84
C LEU A 96 -1.63 7.02 9.30
N LEU A 97 -1.01 5.99 8.73
CA LEU A 97 0.21 6.09 7.93
C LEU A 97 -0.11 5.81 6.47
N ALA A 98 0.38 6.65 5.57
CA ALA A 98 0.28 6.45 4.13
C ALA A 98 1.62 6.04 3.55
N LEU A 99 1.65 4.98 2.74
CA LEU A 99 2.85 4.50 2.07
C LEU A 99 2.62 4.52 0.56
N GLU A 100 3.61 5.05 -0.16
CA GLU A 100 3.67 5.10 -1.61
C GLU A 100 4.91 4.35 -2.07
N PHE A 101 4.78 3.42 -3.02
CA PHE A 101 5.90 2.62 -3.51
C PHE A 101 6.33 3.08 -4.89
N LYS A 102 7.65 3.20 -5.10
CA LYS A 102 8.24 3.60 -6.40
C LYS A 102 9.31 2.62 -6.84
N ASN A 103 9.06 1.90 -7.93
CA ASN A 103 10.03 0.99 -8.54
C ASN A 103 11.06 1.74 -9.39
N ARG A 104 11.89 2.58 -8.76
CA ARG A 104 12.99 3.32 -9.41
C ARG A 104 14.06 3.72 -8.39
N PRO A 105 15.30 3.99 -8.83
CA PRO A 105 16.43 4.21 -7.93
C PRO A 105 16.50 5.60 -7.30
N THR A 106 15.69 6.56 -7.77
CA THR A 106 15.66 7.94 -7.25
C THR A 106 14.23 8.45 -7.12
N VAL A 107 14.01 9.33 -6.14
CA VAL A 107 12.74 10.03 -5.90
C VAL A 107 13.02 11.50 -5.64
N GLY A 108 12.02 12.35 -5.89
CA GLY A 108 12.07 13.77 -5.56
C GLY A 108 10.83 14.22 -4.81
N CYS A 109 10.79 15.49 -4.40
CA CYS A 109 9.67 16.03 -3.61
C CYS A 109 8.30 15.87 -4.29
N HIS A 110 8.26 15.84 -5.62
CA HIS A 110 7.02 15.64 -6.38
C HIS A 110 6.38 14.27 -6.13
N ASP A 111 7.15 13.28 -5.68
CA ASP A 111 6.65 11.93 -5.39
C ASP A 111 5.83 11.85 -4.12
N ALA A 112 6.00 12.83 -3.22
CA ALA A 112 5.16 12.98 -2.04
C ALA A 112 3.83 13.72 -2.35
N ALA A 113 3.59 14.15 -3.59
CA ALA A 113 2.39 14.91 -3.93
C ALA A 113 1.09 14.11 -3.75
N SER A 114 1.10 12.79 -3.99
CA SER A 114 -0.06 11.93 -3.67
C SER A 114 -0.33 11.93 -2.17
N ILE A 115 0.71 11.74 -1.36
CA ILE A 115 0.65 11.75 0.10
C ILE A 115 0.11 13.08 0.63
N GLU A 116 0.58 14.23 0.13
CA GLU A 116 0.09 15.54 0.59
C GLU A 116 -1.39 15.75 0.22
N ARG A 117 -1.82 15.27 -0.95
CA ARG A 117 -3.24 15.26 -1.31
C ARG A 117 -4.04 14.32 -0.41
N ALA A 118 -3.50 13.14 -0.10
CA ALA A 118 -4.14 12.17 0.80
C ALA A 118 -4.22 12.69 2.24
N ARG A 119 -3.22 13.43 2.73
CA ARG A 119 -3.24 14.04 4.07
C ARG A 119 -4.51 14.85 4.31
N ARG A 120 -4.93 15.64 3.32
CA ARG A 120 -6.16 16.45 3.39
C ARG A 120 -7.41 15.58 3.47
N LEU A 121 -7.40 14.42 2.82
CA LEU A 121 -8.51 13.45 2.84
C LEU A 121 -8.60 12.67 4.15
N LEU A 122 -7.44 12.29 4.68
CA LEU A 122 -7.28 11.45 5.89
C LEU A 122 -7.45 12.29 7.17
N GLY A 123 -7.30 13.60 7.09
CA GLY A 123 -7.63 14.56 8.15
C GLY A 123 -6.74 14.43 9.38
N GLU A 124 -7.30 14.72 10.55
CA GLU A 124 -6.57 14.82 11.82
C GLU A 124 -5.91 13.51 12.29
N ARG A 125 -6.38 12.37 11.77
CA ARG A 125 -5.81 11.06 12.08
C ARG A 125 -4.52 10.79 11.31
N PHE A 126 -4.22 11.53 10.24
CA PHE A 126 -2.97 11.39 9.49
C PHE A 126 -1.77 11.74 10.36
N ARG A 127 -0.78 10.84 10.41
CA ARG A 127 0.44 11.02 11.21
C ARG A 127 1.66 11.25 10.37
N ALA A 128 1.84 10.45 9.33
CA ALA A 128 2.97 10.56 8.43
C ALA A 128 2.66 9.89 7.09
N GLY A 129 3.42 10.28 6.08
CA GLY A 129 3.48 9.57 4.82
C GLY A 129 4.91 9.22 4.48
N ILE A 130 5.11 8.06 3.86
CA ILE A 130 6.43 7.51 3.53
C ILE A 130 6.44 7.15 2.05
N VAL A 131 7.42 7.66 1.31
CA VAL A 131 7.72 7.19 -0.05
C VAL A 131 8.85 6.17 0.05
N VAL A 132 8.58 4.95 -0.39
CA VAL A 132 9.55 3.85 -0.39
C VAL A 132 9.97 3.56 -1.82
N TYR A 133 11.29 3.53 -2.06
CA TYR A 133 11.86 3.39 -3.41
C TYR A 133 13.11 2.51 -3.39
N ARG A 134 13.72 2.27 -4.56
CA ARG A 134 14.86 1.34 -4.73
C ARG A 134 16.24 1.99 -4.59
N GLY A 135 16.32 3.19 -4.04
CA GLY A 135 17.61 3.87 -3.82
C GLY A 135 18.14 3.65 -2.42
N GLU A 136 19.24 4.34 -2.14
CA GLU A 136 19.99 4.22 -0.89
C GLU A 136 19.80 5.45 0.02
N ASP A 137 19.24 6.54 -0.49
CA ASP A 137 19.03 7.75 0.28
C ASP A 137 17.75 7.68 1.13
N CYS A 138 17.79 8.35 2.28
CA CYS A 138 16.62 8.58 3.10
C CYS A 138 16.43 10.09 3.21
N CYS A 139 15.40 10.60 2.55
CA CYS A 139 14.98 11.99 2.69
C CYS A 139 13.95 12.06 3.83
N VAL A 140 14.22 12.90 4.83
CA VAL A 140 13.37 13.11 6.03
C VAL A 140 12.55 14.37 5.89
#